data_AF-A0A7V8X0F1-F1
#
_entry.id   AF-A0A7V8X0F1-F1
#
_cell.length_a   1.000
_cell.length_b   1.000
_cell.length_c   1.000
_cell.angle_alpha   90.00
_cell.angle_beta   90.00
_cell.angle_gamma   90.00
#
_symmetry.space_group_name_H-M   'P 1'
#
loop_
_entity.id
_entity.type
_entity.pdbx_description
1 polymer ?
#
loop_
_entity_poly.entity_id
_entity_poly.type
_entity_poly.pdbx_seq_one_letter_code
_entity_poly.pdbx_strand_id
1 'polypeptide(L)'
;MPNGIDLILADHQAVSAAFDAFESTLDATIVARIIDQLRAHDDAEHAALYPLAAIVLEDAALLDASLQAHAGVKRQIDHLRAQEGAPFVEAVAGLRALVDAHVADEEKRLLPALQAAATERQLDELGGRILQAKQRVG
;
A
#
# COMPACT_ATOMS: atom_id res chain seq x y z
N MET A 1 4.08 17.81 11.92
CA MET A 1 3.12 17.17 11.00
C MET A 1 3.62 15.76 10.75
N PRO A 2 2.76 14.76 10.48
CA PRO A 2 3.26 13.44 10.09
C PRO A 2 4.14 13.59 8.84
N ASN A 3 5.31 12.94 8.84
CA ASN A 3 6.16 12.91 7.67
C ASN A 3 5.62 11.88 6.66
N GLY A 4 6.28 11.74 5.51
CA GLY A 4 5.84 10.82 4.47
C GLY A 4 5.74 9.35 4.91
N ILE A 5 6.67 8.88 5.75
CA ILE A 5 6.65 7.50 6.25
C ILE A 5 5.46 7.29 7.20
N ASP A 6 5.19 8.27 8.08
CA ASP A 6 4.02 8.21 8.98
C ASP A 6 2.70 8.07 8.19
N LEU A 7 2.59 8.73 7.04
CA LEU A 7 1.41 8.64 6.17
C LEU A 7 1.25 7.28 5.49
N ILE A 8 2.36 6.64 5.10
CA ILE A 8 2.35 5.28 4.53
C ILE A 8 1.93 4.26 5.61
N LEU A 9 2.51 4.35 6.80
CA LEU A 9 2.13 3.49 7.92
C LEU A 9 0.66 3.67 8.32
N ALA A 10 0.15 4.90 8.26
CA ALA A 10 -1.27 5.16 8.50
C ALA A 10 -2.17 4.49 7.44
N ASP A 11 -1.76 4.45 6.17
CA ASP A 11 -2.51 3.72 5.14
C ASP A 11 -2.49 2.21 5.41
N HIS A 12 -1.34 1.63 5.75
CA HIS A 12 -1.22 0.21 6.07
C HIS A 12 -2.19 -0.19 7.19
N GLN A 13 -2.23 0.60 8.26
CA GLN A 13 -3.15 0.40 9.37
C GLN A 13 -4.61 0.52 8.93
N ALA A 14 -4.93 1.52 8.11
CA ALA A 14 -6.29 1.74 7.63
C ALA A 14 -6.80 0.62 6.71
N VAL A 15 -5.91 0.07 5.87
CA VAL A 15 -6.20 -1.07 4.99
C VAL A 15 -6.36 -2.35 5.82
N SER A 16 -5.46 -2.62 6.77
CA SER A 16 -5.57 -3.76 7.69
C SER A 16 -6.90 -3.73 8.44
N ALA A 17 -7.27 -2.58 9.01
CA ALA A 17 -8.53 -2.45 9.75
C ALA A 17 -9.76 -2.67 8.86
N ALA A 18 -9.70 -2.29 7.58
CA ALA A 18 -10.79 -2.55 6.64
C ALA A 18 -10.94 -4.04 6.33
N PHE A 19 -9.83 -4.77 6.18
CA PHE A 19 -9.87 -6.23 6.06
C PHE A 19 -10.42 -6.91 7.31
N ASP A 20 -9.99 -6.50 8.51
CA ASP A 20 -10.49 -7.06 9.78
C ASP A 20 -12.01 -6.84 9.91
N ALA A 21 -12.49 -5.66 9.48
CA ALA A 21 -13.92 -5.34 9.43
C ALA A 21 -14.67 -6.23 8.42
N PHE A 22 -14.08 -6.48 7.23
CA PHE A 22 -14.65 -7.42 6.27
C PHE A 22 -14.72 -8.83 6.82
N GLU A 23 -13.67 -9.37 7.43
CA GLU A 23 -13.66 -10.72 7.99
C GLU A 23 -14.72 -10.89 9.09
N SER A 24 -14.96 -9.83 9.87
CA SER A 24 -15.95 -9.84 10.96
C SER A 24 -17.40 -9.76 10.48
N THR A 25 -17.65 -9.14 9.33
CA THR A 25 -19.02 -8.79 8.85
C THR A 25 -19.43 -9.52 7.59
N LEU A 26 -18.45 -9.96 6.78
CA LEU A 26 -18.59 -10.43 5.41
C LEU A 26 -19.35 -9.45 4.50
N ASP A 27 -19.32 -8.16 4.83
CA ASP A 27 -19.99 -7.11 4.05
C ASP A 27 -19.17 -6.77 2.79
N ALA A 28 -19.69 -7.16 1.63
CA ALA A 28 -19.05 -6.92 0.34
C ALA A 28 -18.84 -5.43 0.03
N THR A 29 -19.58 -4.51 0.65
CA THR A 29 -19.36 -3.06 0.47
C THR A 29 -18.02 -2.60 1.05
N ILE A 30 -17.50 -3.29 2.07
CA ILE A 30 -16.18 -3.03 2.66
C ILE A 30 -15.07 -3.37 1.65
N VAL A 31 -15.27 -4.38 0.81
CA VAL A 31 -14.28 -4.77 -0.21
C VAL A 31 -14.07 -3.66 -1.25
N ALA A 32 -15.12 -2.96 -1.65
CA ALA A 32 -14.99 -1.79 -2.52
C ALA A 32 -14.10 -0.71 -1.88
N ARG A 33 -14.33 -0.43 -0.59
CA ARG A 33 -13.49 0.50 0.17
C ARG A 33 -12.03 0.04 0.28
N ILE A 34 -11.79 -1.25 0.54
CA ILE A 34 -10.43 -1.82 0.57
C ILE A 34 -9.73 -1.57 -0.77
N ILE A 35 -10.41 -1.85 -1.89
CA ILE A 35 -9.85 -1.66 -3.24
C ILE A 35 -9.51 -0.19 -3.49
N ASP A 36 -10.39 0.74 -3.09
CA ASP A 36 -10.13 2.17 -3.27
C ASP A 36 -8.97 2.67 -2.40
N GLN A 37 -8.87 2.18 -1.16
CA GLN A 37 -7.72 2.47 -0.29
C GLN A 37 -6.40 1.93 -0.88
N LEU A 38 -6.40 0.68 -1.36
CA LEU A 38 -5.23 0.07 -2.00
C LEU A 38 -4.78 0.83 -3.24
N ARG A 39 -5.72 1.33 -4.06
CA ARG A 39 -5.42 2.16 -5.23
C ARG A 39 -4.80 3.50 -4.84
N ALA A 40 -5.40 4.21 -3.90
CA ALA A 40 -4.89 5.50 -3.45
C ALA A 40 -3.49 5.38 -2.80
N HIS A 41 -3.25 4.27 -2.12
CA HIS A 41 -1.96 3.94 -1.53
C HIS A 41 -0.91 3.60 -2.61
N ASP A 42 -1.22 2.68 -3.53
CA ASP A 42 -0.37 2.32 -4.68
C ASP A 42 0.01 3.55 -5.52
N ASP A 43 -0.94 4.44 -5.80
CA ASP A 43 -0.70 5.70 -6.53
C ASP A 43 0.24 6.63 -5.75
N ALA A 44 0.06 6.75 -4.43
CA ALA A 44 0.92 7.58 -3.59
C ALA A 44 2.36 7.06 -3.55
N GLU A 45 2.55 5.75 -3.48
CA GLU A 45 3.88 5.15 -3.44
C GLU A 45 4.61 5.28 -4.78
N HIS A 46 3.94 5.01 -5.89
CA HIS A 46 4.49 5.20 -7.23
C HIS A 46 4.80 6.66 -7.55
N ALA A 47 3.94 7.59 -7.12
CA ALA A 47 4.13 9.01 -7.40
C ALA A 47 5.17 9.68 -6.50
N ALA A 48 5.41 9.15 -5.29
CA ALA A 48 6.18 9.84 -4.26
C ALA A 48 7.22 8.96 -3.55
N LEU A 49 6.82 7.83 -2.96
CA LEU A 49 7.71 6.99 -2.13
C LEU A 49 8.84 6.37 -2.94
N TYR A 50 8.52 5.59 -3.97
CA TYR A 50 9.51 4.87 -4.78
C TYR A 50 10.47 5.80 -5.52
N PRO A 51 10.05 6.94 -6.10
CA PRO A 51 10.98 7.90 -6.68
C PRO A 51 12.00 8.44 -5.67
N LEU A 52 11.59 8.74 -4.43
CA LEU A 52 12.53 9.18 -3.41
C LEU A 52 13.45 8.04 -2.98
N ALA A 53 12.91 6.86 -2.74
CA ALA A 53 13.69 5.69 -2.37
C ALA A 53 14.73 5.32 -3.44
N ALA A 54 14.40 5.44 -4.73
CA ALA A 54 15.34 5.21 -5.84
C ALA A 54 16.53 6.18 -5.79
N ILE A 55 16.30 7.44 -5.43
CA ILE A 55 17.35 8.47 -5.34
C ILE A 55 18.20 8.28 -4.08
N VAL A 56 17.58 7.88 -2.97
CA VAL A 56 18.23 7.86 -1.65
C VAL A 56 18.92 6.54 -1.35
N LEU A 57 18.34 5.40 -1.77
CA LEU A 57 18.84 4.07 -1.41
C LEU A 57 19.71 3.45 -2.48
N GLU A 58 19.52 3.81 -3.76
CA GLU A 58 20.19 3.20 -4.91
C GLU A 58 20.09 1.66 -4.95
N ASP A 59 19.08 1.09 -4.29
CA ASP A 59 18.81 -0.36 -4.22
C ASP A 59 17.65 -0.72 -5.18
N ALA A 60 18.01 -0.99 -6.43
CA ALA A 60 17.04 -1.36 -7.46
C ALA A 60 16.33 -2.68 -7.16
N ALA A 61 17.00 -3.63 -6.49
CA ALA A 61 16.40 -4.93 -6.20
C ALA A 61 15.29 -4.83 -5.14
N LEU A 62 15.46 -3.95 -4.15
CA LEU A 62 14.43 -3.66 -3.16
C LEU A 62 13.20 -3.02 -3.82
N LEU A 63 13.39 -2.07 -4.72
CA LEU A 63 12.28 -1.41 -5.43
C LEU A 63 11.58 -2.35 -6.41
N ASP A 64 12.32 -3.15 -7.16
CA ASP A 64 11.76 -4.14 -8.07
C ASP A 64 10.87 -5.15 -7.32
N ALA A 65 11.27 -5.54 -6.11
CA ALA A 65 10.47 -6.41 -5.26
C ALA A 65 9.13 -5.75 -4.86
N SER A 66 9.14 -4.49 -4.41
CA SER A 66 7.92 -3.75 -4.08
C SER A 66 6.99 -3.60 -5.29
N LEU A 67 7.52 -3.23 -6.46
CA LEU A 67 6.74 -3.09 -7.70
C LEU A 67 6.13 -4.43 -8.16
N GLN A 68 6.86 -5.53 -8.01
CA GLN A 68 6.33 -6.86 -8.30
C GLN A 68 5.21 -7.27 -7.33
N ALA A 69 5.35 -6.94 -6.05
CA ALA A 69 4.32 -7.19 -5.05
C ALA A 69 3.02 -6.43 -5.37
N HIS A 70 3.12 -5.14 -5.71
CA HIS A 70 1.99 -4.33 -6.19
C HIS A 70 1.32 -4.92 -7.43
N ALA A 71 2.11 -5.36 -8.42
CA ALA A 71 1.56 -6.04 -9.59
C ALA A 71 0.80 -7.33 -9.21
N GLY A 72 1.26 -8.06 -8.19
CA GLY A 72 0.56 -9.21 -7.61
C GLY A 72 -0.79 -8.84 -7.00
N VAL A 73 -0.81 -7.80 -6.17
CA VAL A 73 -2.04 -7.26 -5.55
C VAL A 73 -3.05 -6.85 -6.62
N LYS A 74 -2.62 -6.12 -7.67
CA LYS A 74 -3.49 -5.71 -8.79
C LYS A 74 -4.12 -6.90 -9.51
N ARG A 75 -3.34 -7.94 -9.82
CA ARG A 75 -3.86 -9.18 -10.42
C ARG A 75 -4.89 -9.88 -9.53
N GLN A 76 -4.68 -9.88 -8.21
CA GLN A 76 -5.63 -10.48 -7.27
C GLN A 76 -6.93 -9.68 -7.18
N ILE A 77 -6.87 -8.34 -7.22
CA ILE A 77 -8.07 -7.49 -7.29
C ILE A 77 -8.87 -7.80 -8.57
N ASP A 78 -8.19 -7.95 -9.71
CA ASP A 78 -8.87 -8.29 -10.96
C ASP A 78 -9.50 -9.69 -10.92
N HIS A 79 -8.83 -10.67 -10.30
CA HIS A 79 -9.40 -12.01 -10.08
C HIS A 79 -10.65 -11.97 -9.18
N LEU A 80 -10.59 -11.22 -8.08
CA LEU A 80 -11.67 -11.07 -7.10
C LEU A 80 -12.96 -10.54 -7.75
N ARG A 81 -12.86 -9.61 -8.71
CA ARG A 81 -14.03 -9.04 -9.42
C ARG A 81 -14.88 -10.07 -10.18
N ALA A 82 -14.30 -11.21 -10.51
CA ALA A 82 -14.98 -12.29 -11.21
C ALA A 82 -15.57 -13.36 -10.26
N GLN A 83 -15.44 -13.17 -8.94
CA GLN A 83 -15.91 -14.12 -7.93
C GLN A 83 -17.19 -13.64 -7.24
N GLU A 84 -17.98 -14.59 -6.77
CA GLU A 84 -19.17 -14.35 -5.95
C GLU A 84 -19.28 -15.44 -4.86
N GLY A 85 -20.08 -15.21 -3.82
CA GLY A 85 -20.33 -16.21 -2.77
C GLY A 85 -19.07 -16.64 -2.01
N ALA A 86 -18.90 -17.95 -1.77
CA ALA A 86 -17.73 -18.47 -1.05
C ALA A 86 -16.39 -18.22 -1.77
N PRO A 87 -16.26 -18.42 -3.10
CA PRO A 87 -15.06 -18.03 -3.85
C PRO A 87 -14.66 -16.56 -3.70
N PHE A 88 -15.63 -15.65 -3.54
CA PHE A 88 -15.33 -14.24 -3.30
C PHE A 88 -14.64 -14.03 -1.96
N VAL A 89 -15.14 -14.66 -0.89
CA VAL A 89 -14.52 -14.57 0.45
C VAL A 89 -13.10 -15.14 0.43
N GLU A 90 -12.89 -16.27 -0.24
CA GLU A 90 -11.56 -16.87 -0.42
C GLU A 90 -10.62 -15.95 -1.21
N ALA A 91 -11.11 -15.30 -2.27
CA ALA A 91 -10.33 -14.35 -3.05
C ALA A 91 -9.93 -13.11 -2.25
N VAL A 92 -10.81 -12.61 -1.36
CA VAL A 92 -10.49 -11.51 -0.44
C VAL A 92 -9.42 -11.94 0.57
N ALA A 93 -9.49 -13.15 1.12
CA ALA A 93 -8.44 -13.68 2.00
C ALA A 93 -7.09 -13.80 1.27
N GLY A 94 -7.09 -14.23 0.01
CA GLY A 94 -5.90 -14.23 -0.83
C GLY A 94 -5.33 -12.84 -1.09
N LEU A 95 -6.20 -11.84 -1.27
CA LEU A 95 -5.80 -10.43 -1.38
C LEU A 95 -5.16 -9.93 -0.08
N ARG A 96 -5.76 -10.23 1.07
CA ARG A 96 -5.21 -9.88 2.39
C ARG A 96 -3.79 -10.42 2.56
N ALA A 97 -3.58 -11.70 2.25
CA ALA A 97 -2.26 -12.33 2.40
C ALA A 97 -1.17 -11.66 1.54
N LEU A 98 -1.49 -11.26 0.32
CA LEU A 98 -0.56 -10.53 -0.55
C LEU A 98 -0.25 -9.13 0.00
N VAL A 99 -1.26 -8.41 0.47
CA VAL A 99 -1.11 -7.09 1.07
C VAL A 99 -0.27 -7.16 2.34
N ASP A 100 -0.53 -8.12 3.23
CA ASP A 100 0.24 -8.29 4.47
C ASP A 100 1.71 -8.62 4.18
N ALA A 101 1.98 -9.46 3.18
CA ALA A 101 3.35 -9.78 2.79
C ALA A 101 4.08 -8.55 2.24
N HIS A 102 3.41 -7.74 1.43
CA HIS A 102 3.94 -6.49 0.89
C HIS A 102 4.23 -5.47 2.01
N VAL A 103 3.23 -5.17 2.85
CA VAL A 103 3.35 -4.27 4.01
C VAL A 103 4.50 -4.71 4.92
N ALA A 104 4.61 -6.01 5.20
CA ALA A 104 5.67 -6.53 6.05
C ALA A 104 7.07 -6.37 5.45
N ASP A 105 7.24 -6.48 4.13
CA ASP A 105 8.54 -6.25 3.48
C ASP A 105 8.91 -4.76 3.57
N GLU A 106 7.96 -3.87 3.30
CA GLU A 106 8.20 -2.43 3.37
C GLU A 106 8.53 -1.94 4.77
N GLU A 107 7.72 -2.31 5.77
CA GLU A 107 7.91 -1.90 7.16
C GLU A 107 9.19 -2.45 7.78
N LYS A 108 9.71 -3.58 7.27
CA LYS A 108 10.95 -4.20 7.77
C LYS A 108 12.19 -3.79 6.99
N ARG A 109 12.04 -3.33 5.75
CA ARG A 109 13.17 -3.10 4.84
C ARG A 109 13.13 -1.72 4.22
N LEU A 110 12.13 -1.43 3.38
CA LEU A 110 12.08 -0.20 2.59
C LEU A 110 11.98 1.05 3.48
N LEU A 111 10.98 1.11 4.37
CA LEU A 111 10.73 2.28 5.19
C LEU A 111 11.86 2.53 6.21
N PRO A 112 12.39 1.52 6.93
CA PRO A 112 13.54 1.73 7.80
C PRO A 112 14.80 2.17 7.05
N ALA A 113 15.08 1.60 5.87
CA ALA A 113 16.23 2.00 5.06
C ALA A 113 16.08 3.46 4.60
N LEU A 114 14.89 3.84 4.12
CA LEU A 114 14.59 5.20 3.71
C LEU A 114 14.71 6.18 4.89
N GLN A 115 14.17 5.83 6.05
CA GLN A 115 14.26 6.64 7.27
C GLN A 115 15.70 6.90 7.72
N ALA A 116 16.60 5.93 7.52
CA ALA A 116 18.00 6.04 7.91
C ALA A 116 18.83 6.88 6.92
N ALA A 117 18.46 6.88 5.64
CA ALA A 117 19.24 7.52 4.58
C ALA A 117 18.70 8.89 4.16
N ALA A 118 17.39 9.16 4.33
CA ALA A 118 16.78 10.43 3.97
C ALA A 118 16.96 11.48 5.06
N THR A 119 17.07 12.74 4.64
CA THR A 119 16.99 13.90 5.55
C THR A 119 15.55 14.14 6.01
N GLU A 120 15.38 14.78 7.18
CA GLU A 120 14.06 15.19 7.68
C GLU A 120 13.27 16.00 6.63
N ARG A 121 13.96 16.93 5.95
CA ARG A 121 13.35 17.73 4.88
C ARG A 121 12.81 16.86 3.74
N GLN A 122 13.54 15.83 3.32
CA GLN A 122 13.07 14.92 2.27
C GLN A 122 11.84 14.13 2.72
N LEU A 123 11.77 13.71 3.98
CA LEU A 123 10.63 13.01 4.54
C LEU A 123 9.40 13.92 4.70
N ASP A 124 9.60 15.19 5.05
CA ASP A 124 8.52 16.19 5.07
C ASP A 124 7.99 16.48 3.66
N GLU A 125 8.89 16.66 2.68
CA GLU A 125 8.52 16.85 1.27
C GLU A 125 7.80 15.62 0.70
N LEU A 126 8.23 14.42 1.09
CA LEU A 126 7.53 13.17 0.75
C LEU A 126 6.08 13.21 1.24
N GLY A 127 5.84 13.67 2.48
CA GLY A 127 4.49 13.78 3.02
C GLY A 127 3.59 14.70 2.18
N GLY A 128 4.12 15.86 1.75
CA GLY A 128 3.41 16.76 0.85
C GLY A 128 3.05 16.12 -0.50
N ARG A 129 3.97 15.34 -1.08
CA ARG A 129 3.75 14.63 -2.36
C ARG A 129 2.72 13.51 -2.23
N ILE A 130 2.75 12.74 -1.14
CA ILE A 130 1.77 11.69 -0.84
C ILE A 130 0.37 12.29 -0.74
N LEU A 131 0.20 13.37 0.04
CA LEU A 131 -1.10 14.03 0.18
C LEU A 131 -1.61 14.58 -1.15
N GLN A 132 -0.72 15.15 -1.98
CA GLN A 132 -1.07 15.61 -3.31
C GLN A 132 -1.51 14.48 -4.23
N ALA A 133 -0.84 13.32 -4.18
CA ALA A 133 -1.21 12.16 -5.00
C ALA A 133 -2.62 11.67 -4.64
N LYS A 134 -2.93 11.55 -3.35
CA LYS A 134 -4.24 11.10 -2.86
C LYS A 134 -5.39 12.04 -3.23
N GLN A 135 -5.14 13.34 -3.34
CA GLN A 135 -6.16 14.32 -3.76
C GLN A 135 -6.57 14.19 -5.23
N ARG A 136 -5.78 13.53 -6.08
CA ARG A 136 -6.10 13.33 -7.50
C ARG A 136 -7.03 12.15 -7.76
N VAL A 137 -7.18 11.27 -6.77
CA VAL A 137 -7.95 10.01 -6.86
C VAL A 137 -9.38 10.19 -6.33
N GLY A 138 -9.74 11.39 -5.85
CA GLY A 138 -11.07 11.76 -5.35
C GLY A 138 -11.98 12.40 -6.39
#